data_AF-A0A5T0JA32-F1
#
_entry.id   AF-A0A5T0JA32-F1
#
_cell.length_a   1.000
_cell.length_b   1.000
_cell.length_c   1.000
_cell.angle_alpha   90.00
_cell.angle_beta   90.00
_cell.angle_gamma   90.00
#
_symmetry.space_group_name_H-M   'P 1'
#
loop_
_entity.id
_entity.type
_entity.pdbx_description
1 polymer ?
#
loop_
_entity_poly.entity_id
_entity_poly.type
_entity_poly.pdbx_seq_one_letter_code
_entity_poly.pdbx_strand_id
1 'polypeptide(L)'
;KKNYYITTYNCTEGGARIEGTIEKPFLWACENLLHKDLNKPFEKLEPLSLNKQNEFLLKAYYKVYQSIKHCRDFSNKFIKSYDKIKNSFMSLQNSQENETLIKEIIKDIDKIKTQIDELYNTQKDLMQILGPLLTQFELNLARIYVLNPKTKEDAFNKSILWIKEHLEFMELVYGHIKAQENALIKNILPLEEKLKERKLDKWMERVRR
;
A
#
# COMPACT_ATOMS: atom_id res chain seq x y z
N LYS A 1 28.03 -33.68 26.95
CA LYS A 1 26.87 -33.18 26.19
C LYS A 1 25.87 -34.32 26.05
N LYS A 2 24.63 -34.19 26.55
CA LYS A 2 23.58 -35.19 26.31
C LYS A 2 23.26 -35.17 24.81
N ASN A 3 23.66 -36.21 24.08
CA ASN A 3 23.18 -36.45 22.73
C ASN A 3 21.74 -36.97 22.86
N TYR A 4 20.77 -36.10 22.75
CA TYR A 4 19.40 -36.53 22.57
C TYR A 4 19.31 -37.12 21.15
N TYR A 5 19.04 -38.42 21.05
CA TYR A 5 18.74 -39.08 19.79
C TYR A 5 17.39 -38.58 19.26
N ILE A 6 17.38 -37.39 18.68
CA ILE A 6 16.18 -36.79 18.09
C ILE A 6 16.17 -37.15 16.61
N THR A 7 15.11 -37.85 16.19
CA THR A 7 14.85 -38.05 14.76
C THR A 7 14.32 -36.75 14.17
N THR A 8 14.99 -36.24 13.14
CA THR A 8 14.58 -35.05 12.42
C THR A 8 14.17 -35.44 11.00
N TYR A 9 13.04 -34.88 10.55
CA TYR A 9 12.50 -35.10 9.22
C TYR A 9 12.56 -33.79 8.43
N ASN A 10 13.01 -33.84 7.18
CA ASN A 10 12.82 -32.74 6.23
C ASN A 10 11.58 -33.06 5.39
N CYS A 11 10.59 -32.17 5.47
CA CYS A 11 9.31 -32.31 4.80
C CYS A 11 9.07 -31.21 3.75
N THR A 12 10.15 -30.63 3.21
CA THR A 12 10.07 -29.58 2.19
C THR A 12 9.97 -30.21 0.79
N GLU A 13 8.75 -30.41 0.30
CA GLU A 13 8.53 -30.91 -1.06
C GLU A 13 9.04 -29.88 -2.09
N GLY A 14 10.13 -30.22 -2.80
CA GLY A 14 10.80 -29.33 -3.76
C GLY A 14 11.69 -28.25 -3.14
N GLY A 15 11.93 -28.30 -1.83
CA GLY A 15 12.77 -27.36 -1.10
C GLY A 15 14.25 -27.78 -0.99
N ALA A 16 14.98 -27.09 -0.13
CA ALA A 16 16.37 -27.40 0.14
C ALA A 16 16.52 -28.71 0.92
N ARG A 17 17.49 -29.54 0.50
CA ARG A 17 17.88 -30.74 1.24
C ARG A 17 18.64 -30.36 2.50
N ILE A 18 18.24 -30.90 3.65
CA ILE A 18 18.88 -30.61 4.95
C ILE A 18 19.68 -31.82 5.41
N GLU A 19 21.01 -31.68 5.47
CA GLU A 19 21.91 -32.74 5.92
C GLU A 19 21.59 -33.16 7.37
N GLY A 20 21.63 -34.48 7.62
CA GLY A 20 21.33 -35.06 8.93
C GLY A 20 19.85 -35.29 9.21
N THR A 21 18.96 -34.99 8.27
CA THR A 21 17.50 -35.25 8.38
C THR A 21 17.06 -36.41 7.48
N ILE A 22 15.89 -36.97 7.77
CA ILE A 22 15.22 -37.98 6.95
C ILE A 22 14.23 -37.28 6.02
N GLU A 23 14.43 -37.41 4.70
CA GLU A 23 13.52 -36.86 3.69
C GLU A 23 12.18 -37.60 3.69
N LYS A 24 11.08 -36.85 3.84
CA LYS A 24 9.71 -37.38 3.78
C LYS A 24 8.78 -36.38 3.09
N PRO A 25 7.76 -36.83 2.33
CA PRO A 25 6.70 -35.93 1.85
C PRO A 25 5.99 -35.22 3.01
N PHE A 26 5.47 -34.01 2.76
CA PHE A 26 4.69 -33.26 3.75
C PHE A 26 3.44 -34.03 4.16
N LEU A 27 2.76 -34.64 3.19
CA LEU A 27 1.58 -35.48 3.45
C LEU A 27 1.90 -36.65 4.39
N TRP A 28 3.07 -37.30 4.21
CA TRP A 28 3.51 -38.39 5.08
C TRP A 28 3.65 -37.89 6.53
N ALA A 29 4.22 -36.70 6.74
CA ALA A 29 4.33 -36.12 8.07
C ALA A 29 2.95 -35.84 8.71
N CYS A 30 1.99 -35.33 7.94
CA CYS A 30 0.62 -35.14 8.40
C CYS A 30 -0.01 -36.47 8.86
N GLU A 31 0.08 -37.51 8.03
CA GLU A 31 -0.57 -38.81 8.25
C GLU A 31 0.14 -39.69 9.29
N ASN A 32 1.45 -39.50 9.51
CA ASN A 32 2.25 -40.40 10.36
C ASN A 32 2.76 -39.71 11.63
N LEU A 33 3.04 -38.40 11.60
CA LEU A 33 3.54 -37.65 12.75
C LEU A 33 2.45 -36.81 13.42
N LEU A 34 1.49 -36.29 12.64
CA LEU A 34 0.43 -35.39 13.12
C LEU A 34 -0.97 -36.03 13.16
N HIS A 35 -1.04 -37.36 13.16
CA HIS A 35 -2.29 -38.14 13.09
C HIS A 35 -3.08 -38.21 14.39
N LYS A 36 -2.50 -37.77 15.51
CA LYS A 36 -3.16 -37.82 16.81
C LYS A 36 -3.94 -36.54 17.04
N ASP A 37 -5.22 -36.68 17.36
CA ASP A 37 -5.99 -35.60 17.93
C ASP A 37 -5.40 -35.23 19.30
N LEU A 38 -4.74 -34.08 19.36
CA LEU A 38 -4.16 -33.57 20.58
C LEU A 38 -5.27 -32.92 21.42
N ASN A 39 -5.39 -33.33 22.69
CA ASN A 39 -6.05 -32.53 23.71
C ASN A 39 -5.17 -31.31 24.01
N LYS A 40 -5.31 -30.28 23.17
CA LYS A 40 -4.56 -29.04 23.31
C LYS A 40 -4.84 -28.44 24.69
N PRO A 41 -3.82 -28.13 25.51
CA PRO A 41 -4.00 -27.56 26.84
C PRO A 41 -4.36 -26.06 26.80
N PHE A 42 -4.75 -25.55 25.63
CA PHE A 42 -5.12 -24.16 25.46
C PHE A 42 -6.58 -23.98 25.85
N GLU A 43 -6.85 -22.90 26.58
CA GLU A 43 -8.21 -22.47 26.86
C GLU A 43 -8.95 -22.28 25.54
N LYS A 44 -10.17 -22.83 25.45
CA LYS A 44 -11.02 -22.60 24.29
C LYS A 44 -11.40 -21.13 24.27
N LEU A 45 -11.12 -20.45 23.16
CA LEU A 45 -11.55 -19.08 22.97
C LEU A 45 -13.07 -19.05 22.83
N GLU A 46 -13.74 -18.58 23.87
CA GLU A 46 -15.18 -18.36 23.80
C GLU A 46 -15.50 -17.23 22.81
N PRO A 47 -16.60 -17.34 22.04
CA PRO A 47 -17.04 -16.27 21.18
C PRO A 47 -17.28 -14.99 22.01
N LEU A 48 -16.92 -13.85 21.43
CA LEU A 48 -17.25 -12.55 22.01
C LEU A 48 -18.75 -12.41 22.21
N SER A 49 -19.17 -11.64 23.21
CA SER A 49 -20.59 -11.28 23.36
C SER A 49 -21.13 -10.63 22.09
N LEU A 50 -22.41 -10.83 21.79
CA LEU A 50 -23.04 -10.29 20.59
C LEU A 50 -22.83 -8.77 20.46
N ASN A 51 -22.92 -8.04 21.58
CA ASN A 51 -22.68 -6.60 21.62
C ASN A 51 -21.25 -6.24 21.19
N LYS A 52 -20.25 -7.00 21.65
CA LYS A 52 -18.85 -6.77 21.29
C LYS A 52 -18.57 -7.11 19.83
N GLN A 53 -19.20 -8.17 19.31
CA GLN A 53 -19.13 -8.48 17.88
C GLN A 53 -19.73 -7.34 17.04
N ASN A 54 -20.90 -6.82 17.41
CA ASN A 54 -21.55 -5.70 16.73
C ASN A 54 -20.70 -4.43 16.78
N GLU A 55 -20.07 -4.13 17.91
CA GLU A 55 -19.11 -3.02 18.05
C GLU A 55 -17.95 -3.16 17.04
N PHE A 56 -17.37 -4.35 16.92
CA PHE A 56 -16.26 -4.59 15.99
C PHE A 56 -16.69 -4.54 14.52
N LEU A 57 -17.88 -5.04 14.18
CA LEU A 57 -18.44 -4.90 12.83
C LEU A 57 -18.60 -3.42 12.44
N LEU A 58 -19.17 -2.61 13.34
CA LEU A 58 -19.33 -1.16 13.11
C LEU A 58 -17.98 -0.44 13.02
N LYS A 59 -17.01 -0.80 13.86
CA LYS A 59 -15.64 -0.23 13.79
C LYS A 59 -14.95 -0.58 12.46
N ALA A 60 -15.09 -1.82 11.99
CA ALA A 60 -14.56 -2.22 10.69
C ALA A 60 -15.22 -1.41 9.57
N TYR A 61 -16.54 -1.30 9.59
CA TYR A 61 -17.30 -0.55 8.59
C TYR A 61 -16.93 0.94 8.57
N TYR A 62 -16.80 1.57 9.74
CA TYR A 62 -16.32 2.94 9.88
C TYR A 62 -14.94 3.13 9.26
N LYS A 63 -13.99 2.25 9.56
CA LYS A 63 -12.62 2.34 9.01
C LYS A 63 -12.60 2.20 7.48
N VAL A 64 -13.35 1.26 6.93
CA VAL A 64 -13.44 1.08 5.47
C VAL A 64 -14.05 2.34 4.82
N TYR A 65 -15.15 2.85 5.35
CA TYR A 65 -15.81 4.05 4.82
C TYR A 65 -14.92 5.30 4.94
N GLN A 66 -14.22 5.44 6.06
CA GLN A 66 -13.24 6.51 6.26
C GLN A 66 -12.10 6.44 5.23
N SER A 67 -11.60 5.23 4.93
CA SER A 67 -10.56 5.05 3.91
C SER A 67 -11.05 5.39 2.50
N ILE A 68 -12.29 5.04 2.15
CA ILE A 68 -12.93 5.47 0.89
C ILE A 68 -12.98 7.01 0.82
N LYS A 69 -13.36 7.66 1.92
CA LYS A 69 -13.39 9.13 2.01
C LYS A 69 -12.00 9.73 1.83
N HIS A 70 -10.98 9.18 2.51
CA HIS A 70 -9.59 9.61 2.35
C HIS A 70 -9.15 9.53 0.88
N CYS A 71 -9.43 8.41 0.20
CA CYS A 71 -9.10 8.25 -1.22
C CYS A 71 -9.73 9.33 -2.10
N ARG A 72 -11.02 9.63 -1.89
CA ARG A 72 -11.76 10.67 -2.63
C ARG A 72 -11.21 12.06 -2.39
N ASP A 73 -11.06 12.42 -1.12
CA ASP A 73 -10.60 13.75 -0.71
C ASP A 73 -9.19 14.03 -1.22
N PHE A 74 -8.30 13.04 -1.13
CA PHE A 74 -6.95 13.13 -1.69
C PHE A 74 -6.99 13.26 -3.21
N SER A 75 -7.64 12.32 -3.91
CA SER A 75 -7.70 12.29 -5.38
C SER A 75 -8.21 13.60 -5.99
N ASN A 76 -9.26 14.19 -5.39
CA ASN A 76 -9.89 15.42 -5.89
C ASN A 76 -8.97 16.65 -5.79
N LYS A 77 -8.11 16.70 -4.76
CA LYS A 77 -7.11 17.78 -4.60
C LYS A 77 -5.87 17.50 -5.45
N PHE A 78 -5.45 16.25 -5.48
CA PHE A 78 -4.23 15.80 -6.15
C PHE A 78 -4.31 16.00 -7.66
N ILE A 79 -5.41 15.56 -8.30
CA ILE A 79 -5.54 15.63 -9.77
C ILE A 79 -5.43 17.05 -10.31
N LYS A 80 -6.01 18.04 -9.61
CA LYS A 80 -5.93 19.46 -9.99
C LYS A 80 -4.48 19.97 -9.98
N SER A 81 -3.71 19.54 -8.99
CA SER A 81 -2.30 19.93 -8.85
C SER A 81 -1.44 19.23 -9.91
N TYR A 82 -1.68 17.93 -10.13
CA TYR A 82 -1.03 17.15 -11.19
C TYR A 82 -1.29 17.73 -12.58
N ASP A 83 -2.54 18.00 -12.95
CA ASP A 83 -2.91 18.54 -14.27
C ASP A 83 -2.25 19.90 -14.52
N LYS A 84 -2.17 20.76 -13.48
CA LYS A 84 -1.47 22.05 -13.58
C LYS A 84 0.01 21.87 -13.92
N ILE A 85 0.69 20.96 -13.22
CA ILE A 85 2.12 20.69 -13.45
C ILE A 85 2.33 20.04 -14.83
N LYS A 86 1.49 19.07 -15.19
CA LYS A 86 1.52 18.40 -16.50
C LYS A 86 1.37 19.40 -17.64
N ASN A 87 0.38 20.30 -17.56
CA ASN A 87 0.18 21.33 -18.57
C ASN A 87 1.35 22.32 -18.64
N SER A 88 1.91 22.71 -17.49
CA SER A 88 3.10 23.58 -17.44
C SER A 88 4.30 22.89 -18.10
N PHE A 89 4.47 21.59 -17.88
CA PHE A 89 5.53 20.80 -18.49
C PHE A 89 5.33 20.60 -20.01
N MET A 90 4.09 20.40 -20.48
CA MET A 90 3.79 20.35 -21.92
C MET A 90 4.14 21.68 -22.61
N SER A 91 3.85 22.82 -21.98
CA SER A 91 4.26 24.14 -22.48
C SER A 91 5.78 24.28 -22.54
N LEU A 92 6.50 23.77 -21.53
CA LEU A 92 7.96 23.78 -21.52
C LEU A 92 8.54 23.02 -22.71
N GLN A 93 8.00 21.83 -23.04
CA GLN A 93 8.46 21.02 -24.18
C GLN A 93 8.30 21.71 -25.54
N ASN A 94 7.34 22.60 -25.68
CA ASN A 94 7.06 23.34 -26.91
C ASN A 94 7.83 24.66 -27.02
N SER A 95 8.69 24.98 -26.05
CA SER A 95 9.42 26.26 -25.96
C SER A 95 10.94 26.04 -25.89
N GLN A 96 11.71 27.05 -26.27
CA GLN A 96 13.16 27.09 -26.05
C GLN A 96 13.45 27.14 -24.54
N GLU A 97 14.67 26.74 -24.12
CA GLU A 97 15.07 26.63 -22.70
C GLU A 97 14.49 27.75 -21.81
N ASN A 98 13.59 27.40 -20.88
CA ASN A 98 12.92 28.35 -19.99
C ASN A 98 13.18 27.98 -18.52
N GLU A 99 14.29 28.48 -17.97
CA GLU A 99 14.68 28.23 -16.58
C GLU A 99 13.64 28.69 -15.56
N THR A 100 12.91 29.78 -15.85
CA THR A 100 11.88 30.31 -14.94
C THR A 100 10.73 29.32 -14.81
N LEU A 101 10.25 28.79 -15.93
CA LEU A 101 9.17 27.80 -15.94
C LEU A 101 9.59 26.49 -15.26
N ILE A 102 10.85 26.05 -15.42
CA ILE A 102 11.39 24.89 -14.69
C ILE A 102 11.32 25.12 -13.18
N LYS A 103 11.77 26.29 -12.69
CA LYS A 103 11.74 26.62 -11.25
C LYS A 103 10.32 26.64 -10.71
N GLU A 104 9.35 27.13 -11.48
CA GLU A 104 7.93 27.12 -11.10
C GLU A 104 7.37 25.68 -11.02
N ILE A 105 7.67 24.85 -12.02
CA ILE A 105 7.28 23.44 -12.03
C ILE A 105 7.86 22.71 -10.82
N ILE A 106 9.16 22.88 -10.52
CA ILE A 106 9.82 22.27 -9.35
C ILE A 106 9.12 22.70 -8.06
N LYS A 107 8.82 24.00 -7.92
CA LYS A 107 8.12 24.52 -6.74
C LYS A 107 6.73 23.91 -6.57
N ASP A 108 6.00 23.68 -7.65
CA ASP A 108 4.69 23.03 -7.58
C ASP A 108 4.81 21.52 -7.30
N ILE A 109 5.84 20.85 -7.81
CA ILE A 109 6.17 19.46 -7.47
C ILE A 109 6.50 19.32 -5.97
N ASP A 110 7.31 20.23 -5.41
CA ASP A 110 7.66 20.19 -3.99
C ASP A 110 6.43 20.34 -3.08
N LYS A 111 5.43 21.14 -3.47
CA LYS A 111 4.16 21.21 -2.74
C LYS A 111 3.42 19.87 -2.74
N ILE A 112 3.42 19.15 -3.86
CA ILE A 112 2.81 17.81 -3.93
C ILE A 112 3.57 16.82 -3.04
N LYS A 113 4.90 16.88 -3.03
CA LYS A 113 5.71 16.04 -2.13
C LYS A 113 5.36 16.30 -0.66
N THR A 114 5.26 17.56 -0.23
CA THR A 114 4.80 17.89 1.14
C THR A 114 3.41 17.33 1.42
N GLN A 115 2.46 17.42 0.47
CA GLN A 115 1.13 16.84 0.64
C GLN A 115 1.17 15.32 0.81
N ILE A 116 2.06 14.61 0.13
CA ILE A 116 2.25 13.17 0.28
C ILE A 116 2.89 12.85 1.65
N ASP A 117 3.89 13.62 2.08
CA ASP A 117 4.55 13.42 3.38
C ASP A 117 3.57 13.61 4.55
N GLU A 118 2.63 14.55 4.44
CA GLU A 118 1.58 14.78 5.44
C GLU A 118 0.65 13.56 5.65
N LEU A 119 0.56 12.66 4.66
CA LEU A 119 -0.26 11.45 4.75
C LEU A 119 0.26 10.48 5.82
N TYR A 120 1.57 10.46 6.10
CA TYR A 120 2.15 9.62 7.16
C TYR A 120 1.52 9.90 8.54
N ASN A 121 1.11 11.15 8.77
CA ASN A 121 0.53 11.58 10.03
C ASN A 121 -1.01 11.58 10.01
N THR A 122 -1.61 11.88 8.86
CA THR A 122 -3.06 12.13 8.75
C THR A 122 -3.86 10.96 8.16
N GLN A 123 -3.28 10.21 7.22
CA GLN A 123 -3.97 9.22 6.38
C GLN A 123 -3.08 7.98 6.15
N LYS A 124 -2.72 7.31 7.26
CA LYS A 124 -1.81 6.15 7.26
C LYS A 124 -2.27 4.99 6.37
N ASP A 125 -3.58 4.86 6.17
CA ASP A 125 -4.18 3.87 5.29
C ASP A 125 -3.78 4.07 3.82
N LEU A 126 -3.69 5.33 3.35
CA LEU A 126 -3.18 5.62 2.01
C LEU A 126 -1.69 5.31 1.89
N MET A 127 -0.92 5.63 2.93
CA MET A 127 0.52 5.37 2.96
C MET A 127 0.88 3.89 2.94
N GLN A 128 0.03 3.02 3.49
CA GLN A 128 0.25 1.56 3.37
C GLN A 128 0.25 1.09 1.92
N ILE A 129 -0.47 1.77 1.03
CA ILE A 129 -0.56 1.44 -0.39
C ILE A 129 0.56 2.13 -1.16
N LEU A 130 0.84 3.39 -0.82
CA LEU A 130 1.84 4.21 -1.52
C LEU A 130 3.29 3.91 -1.11
N GLY A 131 3.52 3.29 0.05
CA GLY A 131 4.87 3.05 0.59
C GLY A 131 5.82 2.35 -0.39
N PRO A 132 5.46 1.17 -0.95
CA PRO A 132 6.30 0.50 -1.94
C PRO A 132 6.57 1.34 -3.19
N LEU A 133 5.56 2.07 -3.66
CA LEU A 133 5.68 2.96 -4.82
C LEU A 133 6.67 4.10 -4.54
N LEU A 134 6.61 4.71 -3.35
CA LEU A 134 7.54 5.74 -2.92
C LEU A 134 8.98 5.23 -2.85
N THR A 135 9.19 4.06 -2.28
CA THR A 135 10.53 3.45 -2.25
C THR A 135 11.07 3.21 -3.65
N GLN A 136 10.25 2.68 -4.57
CA GLN A 136 10.68 2.48 -5.96
C GLN A 136 11.00 3.81 -6.65
N PHE A 137 10.20 4.84 -6.42
CA PHE A 137 10.41 6.17 -6.96
C PHE A 137 11.72 6.81 -6.45
N GLU A 138 12.01 6.70 -5.15
CA GLU A 138 13.27 7.19 -4.57
C GLU A 138 14.50 6.51 -5.19
N LEU A 139 14.41 5.19 -5.44
CA LEU A 139 15.47 4.44 -6.13
C LEU A 139 15.68 4.93 -7.57
N ASN A 140 14.60 5.26 -8.29
CA ASN A 140 14.70 5.84 -9.62
C ASN A 140 15.33 7.24 -9.59
N LEU A 141 14.89 8.09 -8.66
CA LEU A 141 15.43 9.44 -8.48
C LEU A 141 16.93 9.42 -8.16
N ALA A 142 17.40 8.47 -7.35
CA ALA A 142 18.81 8.34 -7.01
C ALA A 142 19.69 8.25 -8.29
N ARG A 143 19.22 7.55 -9.33
CA ARG A 143 19.91 7.44 -10.62
C ARG A 143 20.02 8.78 -11.33
N ILE A 144 19.00 9.64 -11.22
CA ILE A 144 19.02 10.99 -11.79
C ILE A 144 19.98 11.87 -10.99
N TYR A 145 19.95 11.79 -9.66
CA TYR A 145 20.78 12.63 -8.79
C TYR A 145 22.28 12.45 -9.04
N VAL A 146 22.74 11.22 -9.29
CA VAL A 146 24.17 10.92 -9.55
C VAL A 146 24.67 11.37 -10.92
N LEU A 147 23.79 11.81 -11.83
CA LEU A 147 24.21 12.37 -13.12
C LEU A 147 25.04 13.63 -12.89
N ASN A 148 26.20 13.73 -13.53
CA ASN A 148 27.15 14.85 -13.37
C ASN A 148 27.15 15.72 -14.63
N PRO A 149 26.25 16.73 -14.73
CA PRO A 149 26.15 17.58 -15.92
C PRO A 149 27.44 18.36 -16.14
N LYS A 150 27.93 18.42 -17.38
CA LYS A 150 29.16 19.14 -17.77
C LYS A 150 28.84 20.44 -18.49
N THR A 151 27.69 20.51 -19.14
CA THR A 151 27.22 21.68 -19.88
C THR A 151 25.93 22.23 -19.29
N LYS A 152 25.52 23.43 -19.74
CA LYS A 152 24.21 23.99 -19.41
C LYS A 152 23.07 23.13 -19.95
N GLU A 153 23.24 22.61 -21.17
CA GLU A 153 22.30 21.70 -21.81
C GLU A 153 22.15 20.39 -21.01
N ASP A 154 23.24 19.82 -20.48
CA ASP A 154 23.18 18.65 -19.60
C ASP A 154 22.38 18.93 -18.32
N ALA A 155 22.58 20.11 -17.72
CA ALA A 155 21.86 20.51 -16.51
C ALA A 155 20.36 20.74 -16.79
N PHE A 156 20.04 21.31 -17.94
CA PHE A 156 18.67 21.45 -18.44
C PHE A 156 18.04 20.07 -18.64
N ASN A 157 18.68 19.17 -19.39
CA ASN A 157 18.20 17.81 -19.64
C ASN A 157 18.02 16.99 -18.35
N LYS A 158 18.94 17.13 -17.38
CA LYS A 158 18.81 16.51 -16.05
C LYS A 158 17.56 17.01 -15.33
N SER A 159 17.25 18.30 -15.43
CA SER A 159 16.04 18.90 -14.84
C SER A 159 14.77 18.39 -15.52
N ILE A 160 14.77 18.27 -16.85
CA ILE A 160 13.66 17.66 -17.60
C ILE A 160 13.43 16.21 -17.17
N LEU A 161 14.49 15.41 -17.04
CA LEU A 161 14.39 14.02 -16.60
C LEU A 161 13.81 13.93 -15.18
N TRP A 162 14.27 14.79 -14.27
CA TRP A 162 13.75 14.86 -12.90
C TRP A 162 12.24 15.20 -12.88
N ILE A 163 11.80 16.16 -13.69
CA ILE A 163 10.37 16.53 -13.79
C ILE A 163 9.54 15.37 -14.36
N LYS A 164 10.03 14.69 -15.40
CA LYS A 164 9.34 13.53 -15.99
C LYS A 164 9.12 12.41 -14.98
N GLU A 165 10.17 12.05 -14.24
CA GLU A 165 10.07 11.00 -13.21
C GLU A 165 9.02 11.35 -12.15
N HIS A 166 8.94 12.62 -11.74
CA HIS A 166 7.90 13.08 -10.80
C HIS A 166 6.50 13.02 -11.40
N LEU A 167 6.32 13.38 -12.67
CA LEU A 167 5.02 13.30 -13.34
C LEU A 167 4.54 11.85 -13.48
N GLU A 168 5.42 10.94 -13.86
CA GLU A 168 5.11 9.50 -13.93
C GLU A 168 4.76 8.95 -12.54
N PHE A 169 5.53 9.31 -11.51
CA PHE A 169 5.21 8.96 -10.14
C PHE A 169 3.84 9.49 -9.70
N MET A 170 3.52 10.74 -9.99
CA MET A 170 2.21 11.32 -9.64
C MET A 170 1.05 10.60 -10.34
N GLU A 171 1.22 10.23 -11.60
CA GLU A 171 0.22 9.45 -12.34
C GLU A 171 0.00 8.08 -11.68
N LEU A 172 1.08 7.41 -11.28
CA LEU A 172 1.00 6.15 -10.53
C LEU A 172 0.33 6.34 -9.17
N VAL A 173 0.66 7.38 -8.40
CA VAL A 173 0.01 7.71 -7.12
C VAL A 173 -1.49 7.84 -7.31
N TYR A 174 -1.93 8.63 -8.29
CA TYR A 174 -3.36 8.80 -8.59
C TYR A 174 -4.02 7.46 -8.96
N GLY A 175 -3.38 6.68 -9.83
CA GLY A 175 -3.86 5.36 -10.24
C GLY A 175 -4.03 4.39 -9.06
N HIS A 176 -3.05 4.32 -8.15
CA HIS A 176 -3.10 3.44 -6.97
C HIS A 176 -4.22 3.85 -6.00
N ILE A 177 -4.39 5.15 -5.74
CA ILE A 177 -5.47 5.64 -4.87
C ILE A 177 -6.84 5.34 -5.48
N LYS A 178 -7.00 5.49 -6.81
CA LYS A 178 -8.25 5.13 -7.48
C LYS A 178 -8.53 3.63 -7.49
N ALA A 179 -7.49 2.81 -7.68
CA ALA A 179 -7.62 1.37 -7.58
C ALA A 179 -8.07 0.95 -6.17
N GLN A 180 -7.49 1.56 -5.13
CA GLN A 180 -7.89 1.32 -3.75
C GLN A 180 -9.34 1.75 -3.49
N GLU A 181 -9.74 2.95 -3.91
CA GLU A 181 -11.12 3.44 -3.76
C GLU A 181 -12.13 2.42 -4.33
N ASN A 182 -11.88 1.98 -5.56
CA ASN A 182 -12.72 1.02 -6.26
C ASN A 182 -12.75 -0.34 -5.57
N ALA A 183 -11.60 -0.83 -5.10
CA ALA A 183 -11.50 -2.09 -4.38
C ALA A 183 -12.29 -2.04 -3.06
N LEU A 184 -12.18 -0.97 -2.30
CA LEU A 184 -12.91 -0.80 -1.04
C LEU A 184 -14.42 -0.73 -1.28
N ILE A 185 -14.87 0.06 -2.26
CA ILE A 185 -16.30 0.18 -2.61
C ILE A 185 -16.86 -1.16 -3.05
N LYS A 186 -16.15 -1.89 -3.91
CA LYS A 186 -16.61 -3.18 -4.44
C LYS A 186 -16.76 -4.23 -3.33
N ASN A 187 -15.84 -4.23 -2.34
CA ASN A 187 -15.75 -5.30 -1.35
C ASN A 187 -16.42 -4.96 0.00
N ILE A 188 -17.04 -3.79 0.16
CA ILE A 188 -17.74 -3.44 1.41
C ILE A 188 -19.09 -4.17 1.57
N LEU A 189 -19.70 -4.64 0.47
CA LEU A 189 -21.07 -5.18 0.45
C LEU A 189 -21.32 -6.30 1.47
N PRO A 190 -20.45 -7.32 1.63
CA PRO A 190 -20.69 -8.39 2.62
C PRO A 190 -20.75 -7.87 4.05
N LEU A 191 -19.96 -6.82 4.36
CA LEU A 191 -19.98 -6.19 5.68
C LEU A 191 -21.28 -5.40 5.88
N GLU A 192 -21.77 -4.73 4.85
CA GLU A 192 -23.06 -4.02 4.89
C GLU A 192 -24.24 -4.98 5.09
N GLU A 193 -24.26 -6.09 4.36
CA GLU A 193 -25.26 -7.14 4.51
C GLU A 193 -25.25 -7.71 5.93
N LYS A 194 -24.06 -8.00 6.46
CA LYS A 194 -23.93 -8.49 7.85
C LYS A 194 -24.45 -7.48 8.88
N LEU A 195 -24.21 -6.18 8.68
CA LEU A 195 -24.71 -5.14 9.57
C LEU A 195 -26.25 -5.00 9.52
N LYS A 196 -26.84 -5.14 8.33
CA LYS A 196 -28.31 -5.17 8.14
C LYS A 196 -28.95 -6.37 8.82
N GLU A 197 -28.35 -7.56 8.69
CA GLU A 197 -28.80 -8.77 9.40
C GLU A 197 -28.80 -8.57 10.93
N ARG A 198 -27.85 -7.78 11.45
CA ARG A 198 -27.75 -7.40 12.86
C ARG A 198 -28.68 -6.24 13.26
N LYS A 199 -29.48 -5.70 12.34
CA LYS A 199 -30.38 -4.54 12.52
C LYS A 199 -29.65 -3.27 12.97
N LEU A 200 -28.47 -3.01 12.40
CA LEU A 200 -27.60 -1.89 12.75
C LEU A 200 -27.66 -0.71 11.75
N ASP A 201 -28.68 -0.66 10.91
CA ASP A 201 -28.87 0.31 9.82
C ASP A 201 -28.71 1.77 10.26
N LYS A 202 -29.32 2.12 11.41
CA LYS A 202 -29.22 3.45 12.02
C LYS A 202 -27.76 3.90 12.22
N TRP A 203 -26.88 2.97 12.57
CA TRP A 203 -25.45 3.27 12.78
C TRP A 203 -24.69 3.33 11.46
N MET A 204 -25.07 2.52 10.48
CA MET A 204 -24.50 2.60 9.12
C MET A 204 -24.76 3.97 8.50
N GLU A 205 -25.99 4.49 8.61
CA GLU A 205 -26.34 5.82 8.11
C GLU A 205 -25.53 6.93 8.79
N ARG A 206 -25.28 6.82 10.09
CA ARG A 206 -24.46 7.78 10.84
C ARG A 206 -23.01 7.79 10.37
N VAL A 207 -22.45 6.63 10.02
CA VAL A 207 -21.08 6.51 9.48
C VAL A 207 -20.97 7.08 8.07
N ARG A 208 -22.05 6.98 7.28
CA ARG A 208 -22.07 7.48 5.88
C ARG A 208 -22.13 9.00 5.77
N ARG A 209 -22.64 9.69 6.79
CA ARG A 209 -22.67 11.16 6.89
C ARG A 209 -21.27 11.71 7.15
#